data_AF-A0AAW2MTY0-F1
#
_entry.id   AF-A0AAW2MTY0-F1
#
_cell.length_a   1.000
_cell.length_b   1.000
_cell.length_c   1.000
_cell.angle_alpha   90.00
_cell.angle_beta   90.00
_cell.angle_gamma   90.00
#
_symmetry.space_group_name_H-M   'P 1'
#
loop_
_entity.id
_entity.type
_entity.pdbx_description
1 polymer ?
#
loop_
_entity_poly.entity_id
_entity_poly.type
_entity_poly.pdbx_seq_one_letter_code
_entity_poly.pdbx_strand_id
1 'polypeptide(L)'
;MAISMQFCRVFTRTDLSLPDTRLFRRRRPASLRCSAAGDAASLSSASGESSEFDAKVFRHNLTRSKNYNRKGFGHKEETLEQMTEEYTSDIIKTLKENGYEYRWGNVTVKLAEAYGFCWGVERAVQIAYEARKQFPAEKIWLTNEIIHNPTVNKRLEEMEVKNIPIDNGKKQFDVVEKADVVILPAFGASVDEMLVLSEKNVQIVDTTCPWVSKVWNSVEKHKKGEYTSIIHGKYSHEETVATASFAGKYIIVKNMKEATYVCDYILGGGLDGSSSTKEVFLEKFKFAVSKGFDPDKDLVKVGIANQTTMLKGETEDIGKLVERTIMRKYGIENINNHFISFNTICDATQERQDAMYKLVDQQLDLMLLADGTRATPHTYKKLQRNVEFHHIGLTHGELVEKENWLPEGPVTIGITSGASTPDKVVEDVLVKVFDLKREEELQLA
;
A
#
# COMPACT_ATOMS: atom_id res chain seq x y z
N MET A 1 -18.25 -19.47 53.97
CA MET A 1 -19.65 -19.61 53.51
C MET A 1 -19.66 -19.18 52.06
N ALA A 2 -19.53 -20.10 51.10
CA ALA A 2 -20.65 -20.86 50.51
C ALA A 2 -21.75 -19.91 50.01
N ILE A 3 -21.94 -19.80 48.69
CA ILE A 3 -23.02 -20.47 47.95
C ILE A 3 -23.01 -20.02 46.48
N SER A 4 -23.16 -21.02 45.63
CA SER A 4 -23.33 -21.01 44.18
C SER A 4 -24.81 -20.82 43.80
N MET A 5 -25.04 -20.57 42.49
CA MET A 5 -26.27 -20.78 41.69
C MET A 5 -26.99 -19.51 41.23
N GLN A 6 -27.69 -19.44 40.09
CA GLN A 6 -27.72 -20.08 38.77
C GLN A 6 -28.98 -19.49 38.07
N PHE A 7 -28.99 -19.34 36.74
CA PHE A 7 -30.18 -19.13 35.87
C PHE A 7 -30.96 -17.80 36.04
N CYS A 8 -31.73 -17.23 35.10
CA CYS A 8 -32.29 -17.66 33.82
C CYS A 8 -32.64 -16.43 32.93
N ARG A 9 -32.81 -16.67 31.62
CA ARG A 9 -33.29 -15.74 30.56
C ARG A 9 -34.77 -15.36 30.73
N VAL A 10 -35.18 -14.14 30.34
CA VAL A 10 -36.49 -13.84 29.68
C VAL A 10 -36.38 -12.60 28.77
N PHE A 11 -36.96 -12.71 27.56
CA PHE A 11 -37.19 -11.67 26.55
C PHE A 11 -38.35 -10.73 26.91
N THR A 12 -38.27 -9.45 26.52
CA THR A 12 -39.46 -8.69 26.05
C THR A 12 -39.10 -7.68 24.96
N ARG A 13 -39.82 -7.77 23.84
CA ARG A 13 -39.97 -6.76 22.80
C ARG A 13 -40.82 -5.60 23.33
N THR A 14 -40.55 -4.38 22.85
CA THR A 14 -41.57 -3.34 22.71
C THR A 14 -41.40 -2.65 21.36
N ASP A 15 -42.40 -2.86 20.49
CA ASP A 15 -42.65 -2.13 19.26
C ASP A 15 -43.12 -0.71 19.57
N LEU A 16 -42.62 0.28 18.82
CA LEU A 16 -43.25 1.60 18.71
C LEU A 16 -43.35 1.95 17.22
N SER A 17 -44.57 1.80 16.72
CA SER A 17 -45.07 2.23 15.42
C SER A 17 -45.36 3.73 15.41
N LEU A 18 -44.98 4.44 14.33
CA LEU A 18 -45.50 5.77 13.97
C LEU A 18 -45.83 5.82 12.46
N PRO A 19 -46.76 6.70 12.03
CA PRO A 19 -47.70 6.39 10.95
C PRO A 19 -47.38 6.99 9.57
N ASP A 20 -48.05 6.40 8.58
CA ASP A 20 -48.19 6.76 7.18
C ASP A 20 -48.44 8.25 6.90
N THR A 21 -47.63 8.85 6.02
CA THR A 21 -48.04 10.02 5.22
C THR A 21 -47.60 9.85 3.77
N ARG A 22 -48.59 9.59 2.92
CA ARG A 22 -48.50 9.54 1.46
C ARG A 22 -48.41 10.97 0.91
N LEU A 23 -47.38 11.28 0.12
CA LEU A 23 -47.37 12.46 -0.76
C LEU A 23 -46.82 12.14 -2.16
N PHE A 24 -47.75 12.15 -3.11
CA PHE A 24 -47.67 12.51 -4.54
C PHE A 24 -46.46 12.13 -5.39
N ARG A 25 -46.64 11.05 -6.18
CA ARG A 25 -45.98 10.78 -7.46
C ARG A 25 -46.24 11.94 -8.45
N ARG A 26 -45.21 12.71 -8.82
CA ARG A 26 -45.23 13.57 -10.01
C ARG A 26 -44.96 12.73 -11.27
N ARG A 27 -45.96 12.67 -12.15
CA ARG A 27 -45.87 12.12 -13.52
C ARG A 27 -44.91 12.98 -14.36
N ARG A 28 -43.99 12.34 -15.07
CA ARG A 28 -43.27 12.93 -16.23
C ARG A 28 -44.27 13.07 -17.39
N PRO A 29 -44.29 14.17 -18.14
CA PRO A 29 -45.05 14.24 -19.38
C PRO A 29 -44.31 13.48 -20.49
N ALA A 30 -45.06 12.66 -21.22
CA ALA A 30 -44.64 12.06 -22.46
C ALA A 30 -44.54 13.14 -23.54
N SER A 31 -43.38 13.23 -24.21
CA SER A 31 -43.24 14.01 -25.44
C SER A 31 -43.50 13.12 -26.65
N LEU A 32 -44.31 13.67 -27.55
CA LEU A 32 -44.89 13.06 -28.73
C LEU A 32 -43.84 12.68 -29.78
N ARG A 33 -44.04 11.52 -30.42
CA ARG A 33 -43.49 11.19 -31.73
C ARG A 33 -44.20 12.03 -32.79
N CYS A 34 -43.44 12.78 -33.58
CA CYS A 34 -43.84 13.20 -34.92
C CYS A 34 -42.80 12.71 -35.92
N SER A 35 -43.29 11.96 -36.90
CA SER A 35 -42.57 11.49 -38.08
C SER A 35 -42.68 12.57 -39.16
N ALA A 36 -41.56 12.97 -39.78
CA ALA A 36 -41.57 13.55 -41.12
C ALA A 36 -40.21 13.29 -41.78
N ALA A 37 -40.28 12.81 -43.01
CA ALA A 37 -39.18 12.43 -43.88
C ALA A 37 -38.57 13.65 -44.60
N GLY A 38 -37.36 13.47 -45.14
CA GLY A 38 -36.93 14.16 -46.36
C GLY A 38 -35.70 15.06 -46.26
N ASP A 39 -34.60 14.52 -46.77
CA ASP A 39 -33.61 15.16 -47.64
C ASP A 39 -32.34 15.85 -47.13
N ALA A 40 -31.32 15.53 -47.93
CA ALA A 40 -30.09 16.25 -48.25
C ALA A 40 -28.90 16.11 -47.29
N ALA A 41 -27.99 15.24 -47.72
CA ALA A 41 -26.62 15.12 -47.28
C ALA A 41 -25.86 16.46 -47.35
N SER A 42 -25.18 16.81 -46.26
CA SER A 42 -24.03 17.70 -46.27
C SER A 42 -22.92 17.05 -45.46
N LEU A 43 -21.90 16.56 -46.17
CA LEU A 43 -20.62 16.13 -45.64
C LEU A 43 -19.93 17.33 -44.98
N SER A 44 -20.12 17.50 -43.67
CA SER A 44 -19.20 18.29 -42.86
C SER A 44 -18.22 17.33 -42.20
N SER A 45 -16.97 17.45 -42.62
CA SER A 45 -15.79 16.78 -42.08
C SER A 45 -15.79 16.83 -40.55
N ALA A 46 -16.14 15.71 -39.93
CA ALA A 46 -15.81 15.45 -38.54
C ALA A 46 -14.29 15.30 -38.49
N SER A 47 -13.62 16.38 -38.10
CA SER A 47 -12.27 16.33 -37.54
C SER A 47 -12.32 15.30 -36.42
N GLY A 48 -11.72 14.13 -36.64
CA GLY A 48 -11.60 13.10 -35.64
C GLY A 48 -10.88 13.65 -34.44
N GLU A 49 -11.63 13.98 -33.39
CA GLU A 49 -11.11 14.03 -32.04
C GLU A 49 -10.55 12.63 -31.77
N SER A 50 -9.22 12.53 -31.68
CA SER A 50 -8.61 11.34 -31.08
C SER A 50 -9.21 11.22 -29.68
N SER A 51 -10.04 10.22 -29.45
CA SER A 51 -10.62 9.98 -28.13
C SER A 51 -9.48 9.87 -27.13
N GLU A 52 -9.35 10.86 -26.25
CA GLU A 52 -8.32 10.87 -25.23
C GLU A 52 -8.44 9.58 -24.40
N PHE A 53 -7.33 8.85 -24.24
CA PHE A 53 -7.34 7.56 -23.57
C PHE A 53 -7.81 7.71 -22.10
N ASP A 54 -8.92 7.05 -21.76
CA ASP A 54 -9.48 7.04 -20.41
C ASP A 54 -9.06 5.76 -19.66
N ALA A 55 -8.02 5.89 -18.84
CA ALA A 55 -7.50 4.82 -17.97
C ALA A 55 -8.57 4.17 -17.08
N LYS A 56 -9.58 4.93 -16.63
CA LYS A 56 -10.65 4.41 -15.77
C LYS A 56 -11.58 3.51 -16.56
N VAL A 57 -11.98 3.93 -17.76
CA VAL A 57 -12.82 3.11 -18.65
C VAL A 57 -12.06 1.87 -19.09
N PHE A 58 -10.78 2.01 -19.44
CA PHE A 58 -9.91 0.89 -19.75
C PHE A 58 -9.85 -0.12 -18.60
N ARG A 59 -9.52 0.31 -17.38
CA ARG A 59 -9.47 -0.57 -16.20
C ARG A 59 -10.82 -1.21 -15.89
N HIS A 60 -11.92 -0.48 -16.06
CA HIS A 60 -13.28 -0.99 -15.88
C HIS A 60 -13.60 -2.14 -16.85
N ASN A 61 -13.14 -2.03 -18.10
CA ASN A 61 -13.31 -3.06 -19.12
C ASN A 61 -12.37 -4.24 -18.88
N LEU A 62 -11.08 -3.98 -18.59
CA LEU A 62 -10.07 -5.00 -18.31
C LEU A 62 -10.49 -5.92 -17.17
N THR A 63 -10.95 -5.33 -16.05
CA THR A 63 -11.38 -6.06 -14.86
C THR A 63 -12.64 -6.92 -15.07
N ARG A 64 -13.36 -6.74 -16.17
CA ARG A 64 -14.54 -7.55 -16.59
C ARG A 64 -14.23 -8.50 -17.74
N SER A 65 -13.01 -8.45 -18.28
CA SER A 65 -12.59 -9.38 -19.32
C SER A 65 -12.52 -10.82 -18.77
N LYS A 66 -12.65 -11.79 -19.66
CA LYS A 66 -12.61 -13.22 -19.28
C LYS A 66 -11.24 -13.64 -18.74
N ASN A 67 -10.18 -12.97 -19.20
CA ASN A 67 -8.80 -13.30 -18.88
C ASN A 67 -8.27 -12.49 -17.68
N TYR A 68 -9.15 -11.95 -16.84
CA TYR A 68 -8.77 -11.17 -15.66
C TYR A 68 -9.35 -11.79 -14.41
N ASN A 69 -8.49 -12.13 -13.44
CA ASN A 69 -8.92 -12.60 -12.13
C ASN A 69 -8.31 -11.74 -11.02
N ARG A 70 -9.15 -11.32 -10.07
CA ARG A 70 -8.73 -10.67 -8.81
C ARG A 70 -9.27 -11.39 -7.56
N LYS A 71 -10.17 -12.36 -7.72
CA LYS A 71 -10.95 -12.95 -6.61
C LYS A 71 -10.33 -14.23 -6.04
N GLY A 72 -9.29 -14.77 -6.66
CA GLY A 72 -8.78 -16.11 -6.38
C GLY A 72 -9.44 -17.15 -7.30
N PHE A 73 -9.01 -18.40 -7.19
CA PHE A 73 -9.40 -19.52 -8.05
C PHE A 73 -10.16 -20.63 -7.32
N GLY A 74 -10.51 -20.40 -6.04
CA GLY A 74 -11.29 -21.34 -5.24
C GLY A 74 -10.42 -22.35 -4.47
N HIS A 75 -9.11 -22.14 -4.43
CA HIS A 75 -8.15 -22.97 -3.69
C HIS A 75 -7.72 -22.32 -2.37
N LYS A 76 -8.49 -21.35 -1.88
CA LYS A 76 -8.10 -20.48 -0.77
C LYS A 76 -7.69 -21.24 0.48
N GLU A 77 -8.52 -22.18 0.93
CA GLU A 77 -8.29 -22.95 2.17
C GLU A 77 -6.98 -23.71 2.10
N GLU A 78 -6.78 -24.54 1.08
CA GLU A 78 -5.56 -25.32 0.89
C GLU A 78 -4.31 -24.44 0.73
N THR A 79 -4.40 -23.31 0.00
CA THR A 79 -3.25 -22.40 -0.12
C THR A 79 -2.92 -21.68 1.18
N LEU A 80 -3.92 -21.42 2.04
CA LEU A 80 -3.68 -20.84 3.36
C LEU A 80 -3.06 -21.86 4.32
N GLU A 81 -3.44 -23.13 4.23
CA GLU A 81 -2.78 -24.20 4.98
C GLU A 81 -1.30 -24.31 4.58
N GLN A 82 -1.02 -24.35 3.28
CA GLN A 82 0.36 -24.36 2.78
C GLN A 82 1.16 -23.13 3.24
N MET A 83 0.58 -21.93 3.13
CA MET A 83 1.23 -20.71 3.64
C MET A 83 1.44 -20.75 5.15
N THR A 84 0.53 -21.36 5.90
CA THR A 84 0.66 -21.50 7.36
C THR A 84 1.87 -22.35 7.69
N GLU A 85 2.04 -23.50 7.03
CA GLU A 85 3.21 -24.37 7.21
C GLU A 85 4.53 -23.67 6.84
N GLU A 86 4.53 -22.83 5.80
CA GLU A 86 5.73 -22.17 5.30
C GLU A 86 6.11 -20.89 6.06
N TYR A 87 5.13 -20.15 6.58
CA TYR A 87 5.35 -18.78 7.07
C TYR A 87 5.02 -18.55 8.54
N THR A 88 4.41 -19.51 9.25
CA THR A 88 4.17 -19.39 10.70
C THR A 88 5.36 -19.89 11.53
N SER A 89 5.36 -19.58 12.82
CA SER A 89 6.40 -19.97 13.77
C SER A 89 5.81 -20.34 15.13
N ASP A 90 6.34 -21.41 15.72
CA ASP A 90 6.00 -21.85 17.07
C ASP A 90 6.55 -20.89 18.15
N ILE A 91 7.72 -20.29 17.92
CA ILE A 91 8.27 -19.24 18.79
C ILE A 91 7.32 -18.04 18.84
N ILE A 92 6.82 -17.61 17.68
CA ILE A 92 5.89 -16.49 17.59
C ILE A 92 4.53 -16.83 18.20
N LYS A 93 4.03 -18.05 18.00
CA LYS A 93 2.84 -18.57 18.67
C LYS A 93 3.00 -18.55 20.19
N THR A 94 4.13 -19.03 20.71
CA THR A 94 4.45 -19.03 22.14
C THR A 94 4.44 -17.61 22.72
N LEU A 95 5.04 -16.63 22.02
CA LEU A 95 4.99 -15.22 22.44
C LEU A 95 3.56 -14.71 22.54
N LYS A 96 2.75 -14.92 21.50
CA LYS A 96 1.33 -14.49 21.48
C LYS A 96 0.54 -15.10 22.63
N GLU A 97 0.69 -16.39 22.91
CA GLU A 97 -0.01 -17.11 23.98
C GLU A 97 0.40 -16.63 25.38
N ASN A 98 1.61 -16.06 25.52
CA ASN A 98 2.14 -15.53 26.78
C ASN A 98 2.05 -14.00 26.86
N GLY A 99 1.12 -13.37 26.13
CA GLY A 99 0.91 -11.93 26.23
C GLY A 99 2.01 -11.09 25.59
N TYR A 100 2.59 -11.60 24.49
CA TYR A 100 3.68 -10.99 23.72
C TYR A 100 5.04 -10.94 24.45
N GLU A 101 5.21 -11.71 25.52
CA GLU A 101 6.47 -11.79 26.27
C GLU A 101 6.77 -13.24 26.67
N TYR A 102 8.01 -13.69 26.43
CA TYR A 102 8.44 -15.01 26.87
C TYR A 102 9.96 -15.05 27.09
N ARG A 103 10.41 -15.87 28.03
CA ARG A 103 11.84 -16.02 28.37
C ARG A 103 12.37 -17.40 27.98
N TRP A 104 13.40 -17.41 27.14
CA TRP A 104 14.19 -18.59 26.80
C TRP A 104 15.61 -18.45 27.38
N GLY A 105 15.91 -19.23 28.43
CA GLY A 105 17.21 -19.17 29.09
C GLY A 105 17.51 -17.78 29.66
N ASN A 106 18.59 -17.16 29.19
CA ASN A 106 18.99 -15.80 29.55
C ASN A 106 18.38 -14.70 28.63
N VAL A 107 17.52 -15.05 27.68
CA VAL A 107 16.88 -14.11 26.76
C VAL A 107 15.40 -13.95 27.07
N THR A 108 14.98 -12.75 27.48
CA THR A 108 13.58 -12.34 27.52
C THR A 108 13.23 -11.65 26.21
N VAL A 109 12.23 -12.14 25.49
CA VAL A 109 11.76 -11.55 24.22
C VAL A 109 10.42 -10.89 24.45
N LYS A 110 10.28 -9.66 23.95
CA LYS A 110 9.04 -8.88 23.93
C LYS A 110 8.68 -8.56 22.48
N LEU A 111 7.55 -9.07 22.02
CA LEU A 111 7.06 -8.92 20.66
C LEU A 111 6.13 -7.70 20.55
N ALA A 112 6.27 -6.92 19.48
CA ALA A 112 5.31 -5.84 19.21
C ALA A 112 3.90 -6.43 19.03
N GLU A 113 2.85 -5.75 19.50
CA GLU A 113 1.46 -6.20 19.34
C GLU A 113 1.01 -6.25 17.87
N ALA A 114 1.62 -5.42 17.01
CA ALA A 114 1.41 -5.42 15.57
C ALA A 114 2.76 -5.57 14.85
N TYR A 115 2.85 -6.61 14.03
CA TYR A 115 4.05 -7.00 13.27
C TYR A 115 3.63 -7.89 12.10
N GLY A 116 4.60 -8.34 11.31
CA GLY A 116 4.44 -9.40 10.32
C GLY A 116 3.56 -9.01 9.13
N PHE A 117 3.07 -10.00 8.38
CA PHE A 117 2.18 -9.80 7.24
C PHE A 117 0.96 -8.92 7.58
N CYS A 118 0.68 -7.93 6.74
CA CYS A 118 -0.62 -7.29 6.75
C CYS A 118 -1.60 -8.07 5.86
N TRP A 119 -2.90 -7.85 6.05
CA TRP A 119 -3.94 -8.52 5.27
C TRP A 119 -3.76 -8.36 3.74
N GLY A 120 -3.31 -7.18 3.29
CA GLY A 120 -3.07 -6.93 1.86
C GLY A 120 -1.93 -7.79 1.29
N VAL A 121 -0.89 -8.03 2.10
CA VAL A 121 0.25 -8.88 1.75
C VAL A 121 -0.16 -10.35 1.76
N GLU A 122 -0.77 -10.82 2.85
CA GLU A 122 -1.25 -12.20 2.98
C GLU A 122 -2.16 -12.56 1.79
N ARG A 123 -3.14 -11.70 1.50
CA ARG A 123 -4.02 -11.86 0.35
C ARG A 123 -3.27 -11.94 -0.98
N ALA A 124 -2.23 -11.13 -1.17
CA ALA A 124 -1.52 -11.09 -2.43
C ALA A 124 -0.70 -12.37 -2.67
N VAL A 125 0.04 -12.81 -1.64
CA VAL A 125 0.80 -14.07 -1.66
C VAL A 125 -0.14 -15.25 -1.85
N GLN A 126 -1.26 -15.27 -1.12
CA GLN A 126 -2.25 -16.33 -1.20
C GLN A 126 -2.85 -16.48 -2.61
N ILE A 127 -3.20 -15.37 -3.27
CA ILE A 127 -3.69 -15.42 -4.67
C ILE A 127 -2.58 -15.86 -5.64
N ALA A 128 -1.32 -15.53 -5.39
CA ALA A 128 -0.20 -16.01 -6.20
C ALA A 128 -0.03 -17.55 -6.08
N TYR A 129 -0.21 -18.11 -4.88
CA TYR A 129 -0.24 -19.56 -4.66
C TYR A 129 -1.42 -20.21 -5.40
N GLU A 130 -2.61 -19.61 -5.31
CA GLU A 130 -3.77 -20.10 -6.08
C GLU A 130 -3.51 -20.06 -7.58
N ALA A 131 -2.85 -19.02 -8.09
CA ALA A 131 -2.51 -18.91 -9.51
C ALA A 131 -1.59 -20.05 -9.94
N ARG A 132 -0.53 -20.33 -9.17
CA ARG A 132 0.36 -21.46 -9.46
C ARG A 132 -0.38 -22.80 -9.50
N LYS A 133 -1.26 -23.02 -8.53
CA LYS A 133 -2.04 -24.27 -8.46
C LYS A 133 -3.06 -24.39 -9.59
N GLN A 134 -3.72 -23.29 -9.92
CA GLN A 134 -4.72 -23.25 -10.99
C GLN A 134 -4.11 -23.52 -12.37
N PHE A 135 -2.91 -23.02 -12.59
CA PHE A 135 -2.20 -23.11 -13.86
C PHE A 135 -0.91 -23.87 -13.63
N PRO A 136 -0.92 -25.22 -13.51
CA PRO A 136 0.28 -25.97 -13.14
C PRO A 136 1.31 -26.10 -14.28
N ALA A 137 0.92 -25.88 -15.54
CA ALA A 137 1.77 -26.12 -16.71
C ALA A 137 2.21 -24.82 -17.42
N GLU A 138 1.49 -23.73 -17.18
CA GLU A 138 1.70 -22.44 -17.83
C GLU A 138 2.90 -21.71 -17.25
N LYS A 139 3.58 -20.90 -18.06
CA LYS A 139 4.58 -19.96 -17.53
C LYS A 139 3.84 -18.87 -16.75
N ILE A 140 4.28 -18.63 -15.52
CA ILE A 140 3.73 -17.56 -14.68
C ILE A 140 4.79 -16.49 -14.51
N TRP A 141 4.45 -15.29 -14.94
CA TRP A 141 5.26 -14.10 -14.78
C TRP A 141 4.71 -13.21 -13.68
N LEU A 142 5.59 -12.54 -12.97
CA LEU A 142 5.27 -11.50 -12.01
C LEU A 142 5.88 -10.20 -12.51
N THR A 143 5.11 -9.12 -12.55
CA THR A 143 5.63 -7.88 -13.16
C THR A 143 6.79 -7.25 -12.38
N ASN A 144 6.88 -7.52 -11.07
CA ASN A 144 7.93 -7.11 -10.13
C ASN A 144 8.09 -8.25 -9.10
N GLU A 145 8.60 -7.96 -7.91
CA GLU A 145 8.38 -8.78 -6.72
C GLU A 145 6.89 -8.82 -6.31
N ILE A 146 6.42 -9.85 -5.61
CA ILE A 146 5.01 -9.94 -5.17
C ILE A 146 4.76 -8.91 -4.06
N ILE A 147 5.77 -8.80 -3.19
CA ILE A 147 5.95 -7.90 -2.06
C ILE A 147 7.46 -7.70 -1.88
N HIS A 148 7.89 -6.64 -1.18
CA HIS A 148 9.29 -6.46 -0.80
C HIS A 148 9.69 -7.42 0.33
N ASN A 149 9.91 -8.69 -0.01
CA ASN A 149 10.46 -9.71 0.87
C ASN A 149 11.14 -10.82 0.04
N PRO A 150 12.45 -11.02 0.11
CA PRO A 150 13.16 -11.93 -0.76
C PRO A 150 12.89 -13.39 -0.41
N THR A 151 12.60 -13.73 0.85
CA THR A 151 12.21 -15.10 1.24
C THR A 151 10.93 -15.50 0.53
N VAL A 152 9.93 -14.62 0.50
CA VAL A 152 8.65 -14.86 -0.21
C VAL A 152 8.85 -14.92 -1.72
N ASN A 153 9.65 -14.01 -2.31
CA ASN A 153 9.90 -14.03 -3.76
C ASN A 153 10.71 -15.24 -4.20
N LYS A 154 11.72 -15.65 -3.42
CA LYS A 154 12.48 -16.88 -3.66
C LYS A 154 11.56 -18.10 -3.63
N ARG A 155 10.62 -18.14 -2.68
CA ARG A 155 9.65 -19.23 -2.60
C ARG A 155 8.74 -19.28 -3.85
N LEU A 156 8.28 -18.13 -4.34
CA LEU A 156 7.54 -18.07 -5.59
C LEU A 156 8.38 -18.49 -6.80
N GLU A 157 9.66 -18.12 -6.84
CA GLU A 157 10.59 -18.55 -7.89
C GLU A 157 10.80 -20.08 -7.87
N GLU A 158 10.94 -20.70 -6.69
CA GLU A 158 11.00 -22.16 -6.50
C GLU A 158 9.70 -22.84 -6.97
N MET A 159 8.57 -22.14 -6.92
CA MET A 159 7.29 -22.55 -7.50
C MET A 159 7.17 -22.18 -8.99
N GLU A 160 8.27 -21.83 -9.66
CA GLU A 160 8.31 -21.44 -11.08
C GLU A 160 7.44 -20.22 -11.43
N VAL A 161 7.18 -19.33 -10.47
CA VAL A 161 6.62 -18.00 -10.69
C VAL A 161 7.78 -17.02 -10.83
N LYS A 162 8.07 -16.56 -12.05
CA LYS A 162 9.29 -15.81 -12.38
C LYS A 162 9.01 -14.32 -12.54
N ASN A 163 9.94 -13.48 -12.14
CA ASN A 163 9.84 -12.04 -12.41
C ASN A 163 10.07 -11.76 -13.90
N ILE A 164 9.34 -10.80 -14.45
CA ILE A 164 9.63 -10.25 -15.77
C ILE A 164 11.03 -9.63 -15.74
N PRO A 165 11.93 -9.98 -16.69
CA PRO A 165 13.28 -9.43 -16.71
C PRO A 165 13.27 -7.90 -16.84
N ILE A 166 14.25 -7.26 -16.20
CA ILE A 166 14.48 -5.83 -16.29
C ILE A 166 15.80 -5.61 -17.05
N ASP A 167 15.76 -4.82 -18.12
CA ASP A 167 16.93 -4.32 -18.82
C ASP A 167 16.92 -2.79 -18.85
N ASN A 168 18.05 -2.17 -18.51
CA ASN A 168 18.21 -0.70 -18.44
C ASN A 168 17.08 0.02 -17.67
N GLY A 169 16.59 -0.59 -16.59
CA GLY A 169 15.51 -0.05 -15.76
C GLY A 169 14.10 -0.18 -16.37
N LYS A 170 13.94 -0.94 -17.44
CA LYS A 170 12.64 -1.20 -18.10
C LYS A 170 12.32 -2.70 -18.10
N LYS A 171 11.06 -3.01 -17.82
CA LYS A 171 10.53 -4.38 -17.88
C LYS A 171 10.41 -4.86 -19.32
N GLN A 172 10.87 -6.08 -19.56
CA GLN A 172 10.92 -6.69 -20.88
C GLN A 172 9.71 -7.60 -21.10
N PHE A 173 8.58 -7.01 -21.53
CA PHE A 173 7.34 -7.76 -21.74
C PHE A 173 7.36 -8.67 -22.99
N ASP A 174 8.42 -8.60 -23.82
CA ASP A 174 8.56 -9.45 -25.01
C ASP A 174 8.69 -10.93 -24.70
N VAL A 175 9.16 -11.28 -23.50
CA VAL A 175 9.24 -12.67 -23.03
C VAL A 175 7.87 -13.28 -22.72
N VAL A 176 6.83 -12.44 -22.62
CA VAL A 176 5.47 -12.86 -22.26
C VAL A 176 4.69 -13.21 -23.53
N GLU A 177 4.20 -14.45 -23.57
CA GLU A 177 3.38 -15.01 -24.65
C GLU A 177 1.89 -15.04 -24.26
N LYS A 178 0.99 -15.14 -25.26
CA LYS A 178 -0.47 -15.10 -25.05
C LYS A 178 -1.00 -16.18 -24.10
N ALA A 179 -0.36 -17.35 -24.07
CA ALA A 179 -0.77 -18.47 -23.22
C ALA A 179 -0.28 -18.33 -21.77
N ASP A 180 0.59 -17.35 -21.49
CA ASP A 180 1.18 -17.18 -20.17
C ASP A 180 0.18 -16.53 -19.19
N VAL A 181 0.48 -16.70 -17.91
CA VAL A 181 -0.21 -16.03 -16.80
C VAL A 181 0.69 -14.90 -16.29
N VAL A 182 0.13 -13.72 -16.07
CA VAL A 182 0.85 -12.59 -15.50
C VAL A 182 0.17 -12.10 -14.23
N ILE A 183 0.92 -12.16 -13.14
CA ILE A 183 0.52 -11.69 -11.82
C ILE A 183 0.90 -10.22 -11.68
N LEU A 184 -0.08 -9.38 -11.31
CA LEU A 184 0.17 -8.01 -10.84
C LEU A 184 0.37 -8.04 -9.32
N PRO A 185 1.41 -7.41 -8.77
CA PRO A 185 1.81 -7.53 -7.37
C PRO A 185 0.93 -6.73 -6.41
N ALA A 186 1.21 -6.81 -5.10
CA ALA A 186 0.40 -6.18 -4.06
C ALA A 186 0.33 -4.64 -4.17
N PHE A 187 1.40 -4.00 -4.64
CA PHE A 187 1.49 -2.57 -4.92
C PHE A 187 0.90 -2.17 -6.28
N GLY A 188 0.47 -3.16 -7.07
CA GLY A 188 -0.17 -3.00 -8.37
C GLY A 188 0.78 -2.75 -9.53
N ALA A 189 0.20 -2.39 -10.67
CA ALA A 189 0.90 -2.17 -11.94
C ALA A 189 0.46 -0.85 -12.57
N SER A 190 1.30 -0.28 -13.41
CA SER A 190 0.96 0.95 -14.13
C SER A 190 -0.09 0.70 -15.23
N VAL A 191 -0.76 1.77 -15.67
CA VAL A 191 -1.71 1.68 -16.78
C VAL A 191 -1.05 1.17 -18.06
N ASP A 192 0.18 1.60 -18.34
CA ASP A 192 0.95 1.17 -19.52
C ASP A 192 1.26 -0.34 -19.46
N GLU A 193 1.62 -0.86 -18.29
CA GLU A 193 1.84 -2.29 -18.10
C GLU A 193 0.56 -3.09 -18.32
N MET A 194 -0.56 -2.62 -17.74
CA MET A 194 -1.87 -3.26 -17.95
C MET A 194 -2.30 -3.22 -19.43
N LEU A 195 -1.99 -2.16 -20.17
CA LEU A 195 -2.27 -2.06 -21.60
C LEU A 195 -1.49 -3.10 -22.40
N VAL A 196 -0.17 -3.17 -22.21
CA VAL A 196 0.70 -4.15 -22.89
C VAL A 196 0.23 -5.59 -22.64
N LEU A 197 -0.12 -5.91 -21.38
CA LEU A 197 -0.61 -7.24 -21.02
C LEU A 197 -2.00 -7.52 -21.62
N SER A 198 -2.89 -6.52 -21.62
CA SER A 198 -4.21 -6.64 -22.26
C SER A 198 -4.12 -6.86 -23.76
N GLU A 199 -3.19 -6.17 -24.44
CA GLU A 199 -2.95 -6.31 -25.89
C GLU A 199 -2.38 -7.69 -26.25
N LYS A 200 -1.49 -8.22 -25.41
CA LYS A 200 -0.98 -9.60 -25.51
C LYS A 200 -2.05 -10.67 -25.22
N ASN A 201 -3.19 -10.26 -24.65
CA ASN A 201 -4.33 -11.12 -24.33
C ASN A 201 -3.97 -12.31 -23.42
N VAL A 202 -3.07 -12.05 -22.45
CA VAL A 202 -2.63 -13.02 -21.44
C VAL A 202 -3.68 -13.23 -20.35
N GLN A 203 -3.50 -14.24 -19.52
CA GLN A 203 -4.26 -14.39 -18.29
C GLN A 203 -3.68 -13.48 -17.20
N ILE A 204 -4.42 -12.44 -16.79
CA ILE A 204 -4.00 -11.51 -15.74
C ILE A 204 -4.55 -11.96 -14.38
N VAL A 205 -3.67 -12.06 -13.39
CA VAL A 205 -4.01 -12.29 -11.98
C VAL A 205 -3.64 -11.06 -11.17
N ASP A 206 -4.63 -10.25 -10.81
CA ASP A 206 -4.42 -9.02 -10.06
C ASP A 206 -4.44 -9.27 -8.55
N THR A 207 -3.26 -9.20 -7.93
CA THR A 207 -3.11 -9.33 -6.47
C THR A 207 -3.11 -7.99 -5.74
N THR A 208 -3.27 -6.86 -6.46
CA THR A 208 -3.20 -5.51 -5.91
C THR A 208 -4.02 -5.38 -4.62
N CYS A 209 -3.38 -4.84 -3.58
CA CYS A 209 -4.00 -4.55 -2.30
C CYS A 209 -5.22 -3.63 -2.50
N PRO A 210 -6.39 -3.97 -1.94
CA PRO A 210 -7.58 -3.13 -2.06
C PRO A 210 -7.41 -1.70 -1.53
N TRP A 211 -6.50 -1.47 -0.57
CA TRP A 211 -6.15 -0.12 -0.11
C TRP A 211 -5.42 0.69 -1.19
N VAL A 212 -4.50 0.08 -1.93
CA VAL A 212 -3.84 0.71 -3.09
C VAL A 212 -4.86 1.06 -4.17
N SER A 213 -5.78 0.13 -4.50
CA SER A 213 -6.84 0.43 -5.47
C SER A 213 -7.82 1.52 -5.02
N LYS A 214 -7.98 1.77 -3.70
CA LYS A 214 -8.73 2.94 -3.21
C LYS A 214 -8.02 4.25 -3.54
N VAL A 215 -6.69 4.29 -3.44
CA VAL A 215 -5.89 5.46 -3.85
C VAL A 215 -6.05 5.72 -5.35
N TRP A 216 -6.02 4.67 -6.18
CA TRP A 216 -6.26 4.81 -7.64
C TRP A 216 -7.63 5.43 -7.95
N ASN A 217 -8.67 4.98 -7.24
CA ASN A 217 -10.00 5.59 -7.37
C ASN A 217 -10.03 7.08 -6.94
N SER A 218 -9.15 7.49 -6.02
CA SER A 218 -9.01 8.88 -5.58
C SER A 218 -8.41 9.75 -6.68
N VAL A 219 -7.27 9.33 -7.24
CA VAL A 219 -6.61 10.09 -8.33
C VAL A 219 -7.43 10.10 -9.62
N GLU A 220 -8.21 9.06 -9.90
CA GLU A 220 -9.19 9.06 -11.00
C GLU A 220 -10.32 10.10 -10.75
N LYS A 221 -10.76 10.29 -9.50
CA LYS A 221 -11.73 11.34 -9.14
C LYS A 221 -11.11 12.73 -9.25
N HIS A 222 -9.84 12.90 -8.86
CA HIS A 222 -9.12 14.15 -9.07
C HIS A 222 -9.07 14.51 -10.55
N LYS A 223 -8.66 13.56 -11.41
CA LYS A 223 -8.65 13.73 -12.87
C LYS A 223 -10.02 14.18 -13.39
N LYS A 224 -11.10 13.48 -13.00
CA LYS A 224 -12.47 13.82 -13.43
C LYS A 224 -12.91 15.23 -12.98
N GLY A 225 -12.46 15.67 -11.81
CA GLY A 225 -12.77 17.00 -11.26
C GLY A 225 -11.78 18.09 -11.67
N GLU A 226 -10.81 17.80 -12.54
CA GLU A 226 -9.72 18.71 -12.92
C GLU A 226 -8.91 19.20 -11.71
N TYR A 227 -8.69 18.32 -10.72
CA TYR A 227 -7.76 18.55 -9.63
C TYR A 227 -6.41 17.90 -9.94
N THR A 228 -5.32 18.61 -9.65
CA THR A 228 -3.98 18.04 -9.60
C THR A 228 -3.83 17.18 -8.35
N SER A 229 -3.37 15.95 -8.52
CA SER A 229 -3.09 15.06 -7.38
C SER A 229 -1.76 15.43 -6.74
N ILE A 230 -1.78 15.88 -5.49
CA ILE A 230 -0.60 15.91 -4.62
C ILE A 230 -0.49 14.52 -3.97
N ILE A 231 0.49 13.74 -4.42
CA ILE A 231 0.70 12.37 -3.98
C ILE A 231 1.81 12.37 -2.93
N HIS A 232 1.47 12.08 -1.67
CA HIS A 232 2.47 11.85 -0.63
C HIS A 232 3.14 10.49 -0.84
N GLY A 233 4.39 10.46 -1.29
CA GLY A 233 5.07 9.22 -1.62
C GLY A 233 6.47 9.43 -2.19
N LYS A 234 7.13 8.32 -2.53
CA LYS A 234 8.46 8.34 -3.18
C LYS A 234 8.26 8.22 -4.69
N TYR A 235 8.76 9.17 -5.47
CA TYR A 235 8.51 9.21 -6.92
C TYR A 235 8.99 7.97 -7.69
N SER A 236 10.03 7.30 -7.19
CA SER A 236 10.60 6.10 -7.79
C SER A 236 10.03 4.79 -7.24
N HIS A 237 9.13 4.85 -6.26
CA HIS A 237 8.52 3.64 -5.69
C HIS A 237 7.40 3.15 -6.61
N GLU A 238 7.39 1.86 -6.90
CA GLU A 238 6.45 1.18 -7.80
C GLU A 238 4.97 1.46 -7.50
N GLU A 239 4.55 1.43 -6.23
CA GLU A 239 3.18 1.82 -5.86
C GLU A 239 2.84 3.27 -6.27
N THR A 240 3.79 4.19 -6.09
CA THR A 240 3.63 5.60 -6.46
C THR A 240 3.61 5.76 -7.97
N VAL A 241 4.46 5.04 -8.70
CA VAL A 241 4.49 5.04 -10.16
C VAL A 241 3.18 4.50 -10.72
N ALA A 242 2.68 3.38 -10.19
CA ALA A 242 1.38 2.83 -10.55
C ALA A 242 0.26 3.84 -10.27
N THR A 243 0.23 4.42 -9.07
CA THR A 243 -0.76 5.44 -8.69
C THR A 243 -0.72 6.67 -9.60
N ALA A 244 0.47 7.20 -9.89
CA ALA A 244 0.65 8.36 -10.76
C ALA A 244 0.17 8.08 -12.19
N SER A 245 0.28 6.84 -12.69
CA SER A 245 -0.22 6.48 -14.02
C SER A 245 -1.75 6.54 -14.16
N PHE A 246 -2.50 6.48 -13.05
CA PHE A 246 -3.96 6.69 -13.02
C PHE A 246 -4.36 8.15 -12.83
N ALA A 247 -3.42 9.03 -12.47
CA ALA A 247 -3.68 10.44 -12.24
C ALA A 247 -3.73 11.22 -13.57
N GLY A 248 -4.39 12.38 -13.55
CA GLY A 248 -4.27 13.39 -14.61
C GLY A 248 -2.98 14.19 -14.41
N LYS A 249 -3.13 15.43 -13.95
CA LYS A 249 -2.00 16.21 -13.43
C LYS A 249 -1.63 15.72 -12.03
N TYR A 250 -0.33 15.65 -11.75
CA TYR A 250 0.14 15.28 -10.42
C TYR A 250 1.47 15.93 -10.07
N ILE A 251 1.72 16.01 -8.77
CA ILE A 251 3.02 16.25 -8.15
C ILE A 251 3.18 15.29 -6.98
N ILE A 252 4.36 14.68 -6.85
CA ILE A 252 4.71 13.75 -5.78
C ILE A 252 5.60 14.48 -4.79
N VAL A 253 5.22 14.44 -3.51
CA VAL A 253 5.99 15.04 -2.41
C VAL A 253 6.38 13.96 -1.41
N LYS A 254 7.64 13.95 -0.99
CA LYS A 254 8.19 12.90 -0.12
C LYS A 254 7.88 13.09 1.36
N ASN A 255 7.71 14.33 1.80
CA ASN A 255 7.60 14.68 3.22
C ASN A 255 7.05 16.10 3.40
N MET A 256 6.88 16.51 4.66
CA MET A 256 6.44 17.86 5.02
C MET A 256 7.26 19.00 4.40
N LYS A 257 8.58 18.87 4.24
CA LYS A 257 9.41 19.96 3.68
C LYS A 257 9.08 20.20 2.21
N GLU A 258 8.89 19.13 1.44
CA GLU A 258 8.50 19.25 0.03
C GLU A 258 7.05 19.73 -0.10
N ALA A 259 6.14 19.28 0.77
CA ALA A 259 4.77 19.80 0.79
C ALA A 259 4.71 21.30 1.15
N THR A 260 5.52 21.75 2.12
CA THR A 260 5.69 23.17 2.45
C THR A 260 6.21 23.96 1.27
N TYR A 261 7.23 23.44 0.56
CA TYR A 261 7.75 24.09 -0.65
C TYR A 261 6.67 24.27 -1.73
N VAL A 262 5.82 23.25 -1.94
CA VAL A 262 4.67 23.36 -2.87
C VAL A 262 3.66 24.40 -2.40
N CYS A 263 3.34 24.42 -1.11
CA CYS A 263 2.39 25.36 -0.54
C CYS A 263 2.91 26.81 -0.55
N ASP A 264 4.20 27.00 -0.30
CA ASP A 264 4.86 28.30 -0.36
C ASP A 264 4.83 28.84 -1.80
N TYR A 265 5.04 27.97 -2.81
CA TYR A 265 4.92 28.36 -4.21
C TYR A 265 3.48 28.80 -4.54
N ILE A 266 2.49 28.05 -4.09
CA ILE A 266 1.06 28.41 -4.27
C ILE A 266 0.80 29.82 -3.71
N LEU A 267 1.41 30.19 -2.59
CA LEU A 267 1.24 31.49 -1.93
C LEU A 267 2.23 32.56 -2.43
N GLY A 268 3.03 32.29 -3.46
CA GLY A 268 4.02 33.23 -3.99
C GLY A 268 5.10 33.62 -2.97
N GLY A 269 5.56 32.67 -2.15
CA GLY A 269 6.56 32.90 -1.11
C GLY A 269 6.00 33.35 0.24
N GLY A 270 4.66 33.41 0.39
CA GLY A 270 3.99 33.94 1.57
C GLY A 270 3.88 32.99 2.77
N LEU A 271 4.41 31.75 2.70
CA LEU A 271 4.33 30.77 3.78
C LEU A 271 5.60 30.77 4.65
N ASP A 272 6.73 30.42 4.05
CA ASP A 272 8.05 30.41 4.70
C ASP A 272 9.18 30.93 3.78
N GLY A 273 8.85 31.33 2.55
CA GLY A 273 9.82 31.83 1.57
C GLY A 273 10.78 30.74 1.06
N SER A 274 10.46 29.46 1.25
CA SER A 274 11.30 28.35 0.79
C SER A 274 11.25 28.14 -0.72
N SER A 275 10.17 28.56 -1.39
CA SER A 275 9.98 28.46 -2.83
C SER A 275 10.50 29.69 -3.56
N SER A 276 10.72 29.57 -4.87
CA SER A 276 11.21 30.67 -5.70
C SER A 276 10.53 30.67 -7.09
N THR A 277 11.31 30.74 -8.17
CA THR A 277 10.78 30.83 -9.52
C THR A 277 10.27 29.48 -10.01
N LYS A 278 9.42 29.51 -11.05
CA LYS A 278 8.89 28.34 -11.75
C LYS A 278 9.99 27.38 -12.21
N GLU A 279 11.10 27.90 -12.70
CA GLU A 279 12.22 27.11 -13.22
C GLU A 279 12.86 26.30 -12.10
N VAL A 280 13.10 26.92 -10.94
CA VAL A 280 13.67 26.25 -9.76
C VAL A 280 12.69 25.21 -9.21
N PHE A 281 11.40 25.52 -9.21
CA PHE A 281 10.35 24.59 -8.80
C PHE A 281 10.35 23.33 -9.69
N LEU A 282 10.34 23.52 -11.02
CA LEU A 282 10.30 22.42 -11.98
C LEU A 282 11.57 21.57 -11.92
N GLU A 283 12.75 22.18 -11.75
CA GLU A 283 14.00 21.43 -11.60
C GLU A 283 13.98 20.58 -10.32
N LYS A 284 13.46 21.12 -9.20
CA LYS A 284 13.33 20.39 -7.94
C LYS A 284 12.45 19.15 -8.06
N PHE A 285 11.35 19.24 -8.82
CA PHE A 285 10.36 18.17 -8.97
C PHE A 285 10.39 17.48 -10.34
N LYS A 286 11.49 17.58 -11.09
CA LYS A 286 11.58 17.10 -12.49
C LYS A 286 11.21 15.63 -12.72
N PHE A 287 11.36 14.78 -11.71
CA PHE A 287 10.98 13.36 -11.75
C PHE A 287 9.67 13.04 -11.03
N ALA A 288 9.05 14.05 -10.42
CA ALA A 288 7.94 13.94 -9.49
C ALA A 288 6.67 14.64 -9.98
N VAL A 289 6.63 15.13 -11.22
CA VAL A 289 5.45 15.77 -11.82
C VAL A 289 5.01 15.07 -13.09
N SER A 290 3.74 15.23 -13.44
CA SER A 290 3.21 14.78 -14.73
C SER A 290 3.90 15.48 -15.91
N LYS A 291 3.89 14.86 -17.10
CA LYS A 291 4.43 15.49 -18.32
C LYS A 291 3.71 16.81 -18.62
N GLY A 292 4.48 17.85 -18.95
CA GLY A 292 3.94 19.18 -19.26
C GLY A 292 3.26 19.87 -18.07
N PHE A 293 3.69 19.55 -16.84
CA PHE A 293 3.21 20.22 -15.63
C PHE A 293 3.59 21.69 -15.63
N ASP A 294 2.61 22.55 -15.34
CA ASP A 294 2.79 23.99 -15.18
C ASP A 294 2.31 24.39 -13.78
N PRO A 295 3.20 24.65 -12.81
CA PRO A 295 2.79 24.93 -11.44
C PRO A 295 1.91 26.20 -11.30
N ASP A 296 1.93 27.11 -12.28
CA ASP A 296 1.09 28.33 -12.26
C ASP A 296 -0.38 28.02 -12.59
N LYS A 297 -0.61 26.94 -13.35
CA LYS A 297 -1.94 26.54 -13.84
C LYS A 297 -2.46 25.30 -13.10
N ASP A 298 -1.57 24.33 -12.89
CA ASP A 298 -1.92 23.01 -12.42
C ASP A 298 -2.09 23.00 -10.88
N LEU A 299 -1.54 23.96 -10.13
CA LEU A 299 -1.74 24.03 -8.66
C LEU A 299 -2.96 24.88 -8.24
N VAL A 300 -3.86 25.21 -9.18
CA VAL A 300 -5.09 25.98 -8.87
C VAL A 300 -6.12 25.14 -8.13
N LYS A 301 -6.29 23.88 -8.52
CA LYS A 301 -7.18 22.91 -7.87
C LYS A 301 -6.37 21.67 -7.52
N VAL A 302 -6.34 21.27 -6.26
CA VAL A 302 -5.49 20.17 -5.78
C VAL A 302 -6.27 19.15 -4.96
N GLY A 303 -5.86 17.89 -5.04
CA GLY A 303 -6.39 16.81 -4.22
C GLY A 303 -5.31 15.96 -3.59
N ILE A 304 -5.56 15.39 -2.41
CA ILE A 304 -4.57 14.58 -1.69
C ILE A 304 -4.72 13.09 -2.00
N ALA A 305 -3.60 12.46 -2.33
CA ALA A 305 -3.44 11.01 -2.43
C ALA A 305 -2.14 10.60 -1.76
N ASN A 306 -1.93 9.30 -1.55
CA ASN A 306 -0.75 8.81 -0.84
C ASN A 306 -0.31 7.43 -1.31
N GLN A 307 0.99 7.17 -1.19
CA GLN A 307 1.53 5.83 -1.09
C GLN A 307 1.13 5.24 0.28
N THR A 308 0.61 4.02 0.30
CA THR A 308 0.00 3.38 1.47
C THR A 308 0.99 3.06 2.59
N THR A 309 2.28 2.94 2.26
CA THR A 309 3.36 2.72 3.23
C THR A 309 4.00 4.00 3.77
N MET A 310 3.46 5.19 3.45
CA MET A 310 3.87 6.45 4.07
C MET A 310 3.20 6.62 5.44
N LEU A 311 3.75 7.49 6.29
CA LEU A 311 3.17 7.75 7.60
C LEU A 311 1.76 8.35 7.46
N LYS A 312 0.79 7.75 8.16
CA LYS A 312 -0.59 8.26 8.16
C LYS A 312 -0.65 9.68 8.72
N GLY A 313 -0.06 9.89 9.90
CA GLY A 313 -0.02 11.22 10.53
C GLY A 313 0.63 12.28 9.63
N GLU A 314 1.74 11.95 8.96
CA GLU A 314 2.38 12.89 8.03
C GLU A 314 1.50 13.17 6.80
N THR A 315 0.81 12.16 6.25
CA THR A 315 -0.14 12.34 5.14
C THR A 315 -1.29 13.27 5.54
N GLU A 316 -1.84 13.09 6.74
CA GLU A 316 -2.90 13.95 7.28
C GLU A 316 -2.40 15.38 7.50
N ASP A 317 -1.17 15.55 8.00
CA ASP A 317 -0.58 16.87 8.23
C ASP A 317 -0.26 17.59 6.91
N ILE A 318 0.21 16.88 5.89
CA ILE A 318 0.33 17.40 4.51
C ILE A 318 -1.05 17.83 4.00
N GLY A 319 -2.08 17.01 4.19
CA GLY A 319 -3.45 17.35 3.77
C GLY A 319 -3.96 18.64 4.43
N LYS A 320 -3.80 18.76 5.75
CA LYS A 320 -4.17 19.98 6.51
C LYS A 320 -3.34 21.19 6.08
N LEU A 321 -2.05 21.01 5.77
CA LEU A 321 -1.19 22.08 5.27
C LEU A 321 -1.70 22.60 3.93
N VAL A 322 -1.99 21.70 2.99
CA VAL A 322 -2.52 22.06 1.67
C VAL A 322 -3.90 22.72 1.81
N GLU A 323 -4.79 22.15 2.63
CA GLU A 323 -6.12 22.72 2.90
C GLU A 323 -6.03 24.18 3.38
N ARG A 324 -5.21 24.43 4.43
CA ARG A 324 -4.99 25.80 4.95
C ARG A 324 -4.38 26.73 3.89
N THR A 325 -3.46 26.22 3.08
CA THR A 325 -2.85 26.98 1.99
C THR A 325 -3.89 27.42 0.95
N ILE A 326 -4.78 26.51 0.55
CA ILE A 326 -5.86 26.80 -0.40
C ILE A 326 -6.87 27.78 0.22
N MET A 327 -7.25 27.62 1.49
CA MET A 327 -8.09 28.59 2.21
C MET A 327 -7.46 29.98 2.24
N ARG A 328 -6.15 30.07 2.49
CA ARG A 328 -5.43 31.35 2.52
C ARG A 328 -5.37 32.01 1.14
N LYS A 329 -5.26 31.23 0.06
CA LYS A 329 -5.18 31.76 -1.30
C LYS A 329 -6.54 32.17 -1.87
N TYR A 330 -7.57 31.36 -1.68
CA TYR A 330 -8.86 31.52 -2.36
C TYR A 330 -10.04 31.86 -1.45
N GLY A 331 -9.82 31.94 -0.13
CA GLY A 331 -10.90 32.13 0.85
C GLY A 331 -11.53 30.80 1.28
N ILE A 332 -12.13 30.81 2.47
CA ILE A 332 -12.74 29.62 3.10
C ILE A 332 -13.96 29.17 2.30
N GLU A 333 -14.73 30.13 1.78
CA GLU A 333 -15.93 29.94 1.00
C GLU A 333 -15.69 29.21 -0.34
N ASN A 334 -14.46 29.26 -0.85
CA ASN A 334 -14.09 28.65 -2.14
C ASN A 334 -13.34 27.32 -1.98
N ILE A 335 -13.12 26.82 -0.76
CA ILE A 335 -12.35 25.58 -0.49
C ILE A 335 -12.81 24.41 -1.38
N ASN A 336 -14.12 24.17 -1.49
CA ASN A 336 -14.68 23.03 -2.21
C ASN A 336 -14.43 23.11 -3.73
N ASN A 337 -14.15 24.30 -4.25
CA ASN A 337 -13.81 24.51 -5.67
C ASN A 337 -12.33 24.29 -5.95
N HIS A 338 -11.46 24.23 -4.93
CA HIS A 338 -10.01 24.21 -5.09
C HIS A 338 -9.30 23.07 -4.35
N PHE A 339 -9.96 22.42 -3.40
CA PHE A 339 -9.37 21.34 -2.60
C PHE A 339 -10.31 20.15 -2.48
N ILE A 340 -9.74 18.94 -2.54
CA ILE A 340 -10.44 17.70 -2.23
C ILE A 340 -9.53 16.71 -1.52
N SER A 341 -10.06 15.96 -0.56
CA SER A 341 -9.32 14.92 0.13
C SER A 341 -10.26 13.77 0.46
N PHE A 342 -9.77 12.54 0.28
CA PHE A 342 -10.48 11.33 0.61
C PHE A 342 -9.63 10.50 1.55
N ASN A 343 -10.24 9.88 2.56
CA ASN A 343 -9.50 8.96 3.41
C ASN A 343 -9.24 7.64 2.67
N THR A 344 -8.03 7.52 2.11
CA THR A 344 -7.52 6.32 1.44
C THR A 344 -6.35 5.67 2.19
N ILE A 345 -6.03 6.17 3.38
CA ILE A 345 -4.85 5.75 4.12
C ILE A 345 -5.08 4.36 4.72
N CYS A 346 -4.08 3.48 4.59
CA CYS A 346 -4.08 2.16 5.21
C CYS A 346 -3.53 2.27 6.64
N ASP A 347 -4.19 1.63 7.60
CA ASP A 347 -3.76 1.69 9.00
C ASP A 347 -2.59 0.75 9.32
N ALA A 348 -2.32 -0.26 8.47
CA ALA A 348 -1.32 -1.30 8.73
C ALA A 348 0.09 -0.76 9.03
N THR A 349 0.49 0.34 8.38
CA THR A 349 1.78 0.99 8.62
C THR A 349 1.80 1.76 9.94
N GLN A 350 0.69 2.43 10.30
CA GLN A 350 0.57 3.18 11.55
C GLN A 350 0.49 2.24 12.76
N GLU A 351 -0.32 1.17 12.67
CA GLU A 351 -0.48 0.18 13.74
C GLU A 351 0.86 -0.45 14.16
N ARG A 352 1.72 -0.80 13.18
CA ARG A 352 3.06 -1.36 13.44
C ARG A 352 3.98 -0.35 14.11
N GLN A 353 3.88 0.92 13.74
CA GLN A 353 4.65 1.99 14.39
C GLN A 353 4.17 2.22 15.81
N ASP A 354 2.87 2.31 16.03
CA ASP A 354 2.29 2.50 17.35
C ASP A 354 2.66 1.34 18.27
N ALA A 355 2.58 0.09 17.79
CA ALA A 355 3.01 -1.09 18.53
C ALA A 355 4.50 -1.06 18.86
N MET A 356 5.35 -0.63 17.93
CA MET A 356 6.77 -0.46 18.18
C MET A 356 7.02 0.67 19.21
N TYR A 357 6.35 1.81 19.12
CA TYR A 357 6.51 2.90 20.10
C TYR A 357 6.13 2.44 21.51
N LYS A 358 4.99 1.74 21.65
CA LYS A 358 4.59 1.11 22.92
C LYS A 358 5.63 0.14 23.45
N LEU A 359 6.26 -0.64 22.57
CA LEU A 359 7.29 -1.61 22.95
C LEU A 359 8.57 -0.91 23.43
N VAL A 360 9.00 0.15 22.74
CA VAL A 360 10.17 0.96 23.13
C VAL A 360 9.95 1.74 24.43
N ASP A 361 8.70 1.98 24.84
CA ASP A 361 8.37 2.57 26.13
C ASP A 361 8.54 1.58 27.31
N GLN A 362 8.78 0.29 27.02
CA GLN A 362 9.10 -0.71 28.03
C GLN A 362 10.60 -0.74 28.34
N GLN A 363 10.97 -1.40 29.44
CA GLN A 363 12.37 -1.68 29.75
C GLN A 363 12.91 -2.75 28.79
N LEU A 364 13.78 -2.34 27.87
CA LEU A 364 14.47 -3.17 26.89
C LEU A 364 15.96 -2.85 26.94
N ASP A 365 16.79 -3.88 26.77
CA ASP A 365 18.22 -3.72 26.57
C ASP A 365 18.55 -3.49 25.08
N LEU A 366 17.71 -4.04 24.18
CA LEU A 366 17.93 -4.04 22.74
C LEU A 366 16.60 -4.08 21.98
N MET A 367 16.52 -3.38 20.85
CA MET A 367 15.38 -3.43 19.93
C MET A 367 15.78 -3.96 18.56
N LEU A 368 15.10 -5.02 18.12
CA LEU A 368 15.31 -5.70 16.85
C LEU A 368 14.16 -5.46 15.87
N LEU A 369 14.52 -5.12 14.64
CA LEU A 369 13.61 -5.08 13.51
C LEU A 369 13.97 -6.20 12.53
N ALA A 370 13.08 -7.17 12.40
CA ALA A 370 13.19 -8.24 11.41
C ALA A 370 12.58 -7.81 10.06
N ASP A 371 13.39 -7.75 9.02
CA ASP A 371 12.98 -7.44 7.65
C ASP A 371 13.64 -8.41 6.66
N GLY A 372 12.96 -8.69 5.55
CA GLY A 372 13.53 -9.46 4.45
C GLY A 372 14.42 -8.63 3.52
N THR A 373 14.21 -7.32 3.39
CA THR A 373 14.94 -6.48 2.40
C THR A 373 15.61 -5.26 3.03
N ARG A 374 16.48 -4.58 2.26
CA ARG A 374 17.11 -3.31 2.65
C ARG A 374 16.03 -2.31 3.06
N ALA A 375 15.87 -2.13 4.36
CA ALA A 375 15.15 -1.07 5.07
C ALA A 375 14.49 -0.04 4.15
N THR A 376 13.16 0.08 4.16
CA THR A 376 12.59 1.41 3.88
C THR A 376 13.07 2.34 5.00
N PRO A 377 13.94 3.34 4.74
CA PRO A 377 14.72 3.98 5.80
C PRO A 377 13.92 4.97 6.67
N HIS A 378 12.58 4.93 6.63
CA HIS A 378 11.75 6.04 7.09
C HIS A 378 11.07 5.79 8.43
N THR A 379 11.06 4.55 8.93
CA THR A 379 10.17 4.25 10.06
C THR A 379 10.82 4.44 11.44
N TYR A 380 12.14 4.53 11.57
CA TYR A 380 12.78 4.37 12.89
C TYR A 380 13.77 5.46 13.29
N LYS A 381 13.99 6.47 12.43
CA LYS A 381 15.05 7.48 12.60
C LYS A 381 14.78 8.53 13.70
N LYS A 382 13.66 8.41 14.44
CA LYS A 382 13.22 9.38 15.45
C LYS A 382 13.06 8.80 16.86
N LEU A 383 13.69 7.66 17.14
CA LEU A 383 13.73 7.08 18.47
C LEU A 383 15.01 7.54 19.19
N GLN A 384 14.99 8.79 19.68
CA GLN A 384 15.99 9.28 20.63
C GLN A 384 15.60 8.79 22.03
N ARG A 385 15.81 7.50 22.30
CA ARG A 385 15.73 6.91 23.64
C ARG A 385 16.94 6.02 23.85
N ASN A 386 17.32 5.78 25.11
CA ASN A 386 18.52 5.02 25.54
C ASN A 386 18.48 3.52 25.18
N VAL A 387 17.84 3.14 24.07
CA VAL A 387 17.71 1.76 23.59
C VAL A 387 18.46 1.66 22.27
N GLU A 388 19.33 0.66 22.13
CA GLU A 388 20.07 0.42 20.90
C GLU A 388 19.16 -0.25 19.85
N PHE A 389 19.15 0.29 18.62
CA PHE A 389 18.31 -0.20 17.52
C PHE A 389 19.14 -0.94 16.49
N HIS A 390 18.79 -2.20 16.27
CA HIS A 390 19.42 -3.03 15.26
C HIS A 390 18.40 -3.47 14.20
N HIS A 391 18.72 -3.15 12.95
CA HIS A 391 18.01 -3.68 11.81
C HIS A 391 18.71 -4.96 11.37
N ILE A 392 18.04 -6.09 11.55
CA ILE A 392 18.54 -7.40 11.17
C ILE A 392 17.76 -7.81 9.93
N GLY A 393 18.39 -7.62 8.78
CA GLY A 393 17.91 -8.16 7.52
C GLY A 393 18.53 -9.53 7.29
N LEU A 394 17.72 -10.55 7.08
CA LEU A 394 18.21 -11.85 6.58
C LEU A 394 18.14 -11.83 5.06
N THR A 395 19.28 -11.64 4.40
CA THR A 395 19.37 -11.83 2.95
C THR A 395 19.87 -13.26 2.73
N HIS A 396 18.99 -14.16 2.27
CA HIS A 396 19.30 -15.58 2.12
C HIS A 396 19.72 -16.30 3.42
N GLY A 397 19.25 -15.83 4.59
CA GLY A 397 19.60 -16.43 5.89
C GLY A 397 20.93 -15.95 6.47
N GLU A 398 21.65 -15.05 5.81
CA GLU A 398 22.87 -14.43 6.35
C GLU A 398 22.56 -13.11 7.05
N LEU A 399 23.03 -12.99 8.29
CA LEU A 399 22.95 -11.78 9.11
C LEU A 399 24.01 -10.79 8.60
N VAL A 400 23.62 -9.53 8.37
CA VAL A 400 24.60 -8.46 8.15
C VAL A 400 25.21 -8.13 9.52
N GLU A 401 26.32 -8.79 9.86
CA GLU A 401 26.97 -8.67 11.16
C GLU A 401 27.53 -7.25 11.40
N LYS A 402 27.27 -6.74 12.61
CA LYS A 402 28.21 -5.87 13.31
C LYS A 402 28.79 -6.72 14.44
N GLU A 403 30.09 -6.66 14.70
CA GLU A 403 30.66 -7.31 15.87
C GLU A 403 30.10 -6.68 17.16
N ASN A 404 29.91 -7.48 18.22
CA ASN A 404 29.56 -7.05 19.58
C ASN A 404 28.23 -6.26 19.74
N TRP A 405 27.23 -6.57 18.92
CA TRP A 405 25.92 -5.91 18.97
C TRP A 405 24.97 -6.45 20.04
N LEU A 406 25.23 -7.67 20.54
CA LEU A 406 24.39 -8.34 21.53
C LEU A 406 25.03 -8.16 22.92
N PRO A 407 24.35 -7.51 23.89
CA PRO A 407 24.90 -7.29 25.23
C PRO A 407 25.24 -8.60 25.95
N GLU A 408 26.28 -8.67 26.78
CA GLU A 408 26.62 -9.84 27.61
C GLU A 408 25.58 -10.12 28.70
N GLY A 409 25.49 -11.37 29.15
CA GLY A 409 24.61 -11.80 30.26
C GLY A 409 23.12 -11.84 29.90
N PRO A 410 22.21 -11.86 30.89
CA PRO A 410 20.78 -11.85 30.65
C PRO A 410 20.32 -10.57 29.92
N VAL A 411 19.50 -10.73 28.89
CA VAL A 411 19.08 -9.64 28.01
C VAL A 411 17.57 -9.64 27.77
N THR A 412 16.97 -8.46 27.72
CA THR A 412 15.57 -8.22 27.35
C THR A 412 15.52 -7.54 25.98
N ILE A 413 14.98 -8.25 24.99
CA ILE A 413 14.96 -7.84 23.59
C ILE A 413 13.53 -7.51 23.19
N GLY A 414 13.30 -6.31 22.67
CA GLY A 414 12.11 -5.98 21.91
C GLY A 414 12.29 -6.43 20.46
N ILE A 415 11.26 -7.02 19.84
CA ILE A 415 11.28 -7.40 18.44
C ILE A 415 10.00 -6.98 17.71
N THR A 416 10.16 -6.48 16.48
CA THR A 416 9.06 -6.16 15.56
C THR A 416 9.46 -6.49 14.12
N SER A 417 8.52 -6.37 13.17
CA SER A 417 8.80 -6.61 11.76
C SER A 417 7.89 -5.80 10.82
N GLY A 418 8.33 -5.64 9.58
CA GLY A 418 7.60 -4.95 8.52
C GLY A 418 6.34 -5.70 8.06
N ALA A 419 5.49 -5.00 7.30
CA ALA A 419 4.22 -5.55 6.78
C ALA A 419 4.39 -6.68 5.76
N SER A 420 5.60 -6.90 5.27
CA SER A 420 5.98 -7.93 4.31
C SER A 420 6.82 -9.06 4.92
N THR A 421 7.03 -9.08 6.24
CA THR A 421 7.86 -10.09 6.90
C THR A 421 6.99 -11.23 7.43
N PRO A 422 7.21 -12.50 7.03
CA PRO A 422 6.51 -13.64 7.62
C PRO A 422 7.03 -13.94 9.04
N ASP A 423 6.22 -14.62 9.87
CA ASP A 423 6.59 -15.00 11.24
C ASP A 423 7.87 -15.85 11.25
N LYS A 424 8.06 -16.70 10.24
CA LYS A 424 9.28 -17.52 10.08
C LYS A 424 10.57 -16.70 10.01
N VAL A 425 10.55 -15.53 9.37
CA VAL A 425 11.75 -14.66 9.31
C VAL A 425 12.02 -14.02 10.67
N VAL A 426 10.98 -13.72 11.46
CA VAL A 426 11.15 -13.23 12.84
C VAL A 426 11.74 -14.33 13.72
N GLU A 427 11.28 -15.58 13.53
CA GLU A 427 11.83 -16.75 14.19
C GLU A 427 13.31 -16.96 13.88
N ASP A 428 13.71 -16.91 12.61
CA ASP A 428 15.10 -17.11 12.21
C ASP A 428 16.04 -16.10 12.88
N VAL A 429 15.60 -14.84 13.03
CA VAL A 429 16.32 -13.81 13.80
C VAL A 429 16.44 -14.20 15.28
N LEU A 430 15.35 -14.65 15.91
CA LEU A 430 15.35 -15.04 17.32
C LEU A 430 16.18 -16.29 17.58
N VAL A 431 16.12 -17.30 16.71
CA VAL A 431 16.95 -18.51 16.80
C VAL A 431 18.42 -18.13 16.79
N LYS A 432 18.84 -17.22 15.90
CA LYS A 432 20.24 -16.76 15.87
C LYS A 432 20.65 -16.03 17.16
N VAL A 433 19.76 -15.23 17.74
CA VAL A 433 19.99 -14.62 19.06
C VAL A 433 20.17 -15.69 20.14
N PHE A 434 19.30 -16.70 20.16
CA PHE A 434 19.38 -17.78 21.13
C PHE A 434 20.66 -18.61 20.96
N ASP A 435 21.10 -18.86 19.72
CA ASP A 435 22.35 -19.55 19.44
C ASP A 435 23.55 -18.79 19.99
N LEU A 436 23.67 -17.50 19.68
CA LEU A 436 24.75 -16.64 20.19
C LEU A 436 24.78 -16.61 21.72
N LYS A 437 23.61 -16.57 22.37
CA LYS A 437 23.49 -16.59 23.82
C LYS A 437 23.81 -17.91 24.48
N ARG A 438 23.52 -19.03 23.82
CA ARG A 438 23.96 -20.35 24.26
C ARG A 438 25.46 -20.52 24.12
N GLU A 439 26.05 -20.03 23.04
CA GLU A 439 27.51 -20.05 22.84
C GLU A 439 28.24 -19.25 23.92
N GLU A 440 27.73 -18.07 24.29
CA GLU A 440 28.24 -17.26 25.40
C GLU A 440 28.20 -18.02 26.74
N GLU A 441 27.06 -18.64 27.09
CA GLU A 441 26.93 -19.43 28.31
C GLU A 441 27.91 -20.62 28.36
N LEU A 442 28.14 -21.27 27.22
CA LEU A 442 29.08 -22.39 27.11
C LEU A 442 30.55 -21.95 27.21
N GLN A 443 30.88 -20.70 26.85
CA GLN A 443 32.23 -20.16 27.02
C GLN A 443 32.52 -19.70 28.45
N LEU A 444 31.47 -19.35 29.20
CA LEU A 444 31.56 -18.92 30.61
C LEU A 444 31.51 -20.08 31.61
N ALA A 445 30.99 -21.25 31.20
CA ALA A 445 30.92 -22.49 31.98
C ALA A 445 32.20 -23.32 31.86
#